data_AF-I8IFN9-F1
#
_entry.id   AF-I8IFN9-F1
#
_cell.length_a   1.000
_cell.length_b   1.000
_cell.length_c   1.000
_cell.angle_alpha   90.00
_cell.angle_beta   90.00
_cell.angle_gamma   90.00
#
_symmetry.space_group_name_H-M   'P 1'
#
loop_
_entity.id
_entity.type
_entity.pdbx_description
1 polymer ?
#
loop_
_entity_poly.entity_id
_entity_poly.type
_entity_poly.pdbx_seq_one_letter_code
_entity_poly.pdbx_strand_id
1 'polypeptide(L)'
;MNLPTLIALLTTLTLHLTTTTTATPLSTRNVPGILKEFALTGGNLILLDKAVKLYEPKKEDQGLERKQTNVEVSLIKSMNAVHATPPFKKQESSLVSNVACILFSFWIYIGFLGCRS
;
A
#
# COMPACT_ATOMS: atom_id res chain seq x y z
N MET A 1 -9.30 21.06 44.80
CA MET A 1 -9.64 20.61 43.44
C MET A 1 -10.85 19.70 43.56
N ASN A 2 -11.93 20.00 42.84
CA ASN A 2 -13.17 19.23 42.94
C ASN A 2 -13.03 17.92 42.15
N LEU A 3 -13.56 16.82 42.70
CA LEU A 3 -13.60 15.50 42.07
C LEU A 3 -13.98 15.51 40.57
N PRO A 4 -14.99 16.29 40.11
CA PRO A 4 -15.32 16.38 38.69
C PRO A 4 -14.20 16.96 37.82
N THR A 5 -13.40 17.90 38.34
CA THR A 5 -12.27 18.49 37.62
C THR A 5 -11.13 17.50 37.43
N LEU A 6 -10.91 16.62 38.41
CA LEU A 6 -9.91 15.56 38.32
C LEU A 6 -10.31 14.49 37.28
N ILE A 7 -11.60 14.14 37.24
CA ILE A 7 -12.14 13.20 36.25
C ILE A 7 -12.01 13.76 34.83
N ALA A 8 -12.36 15.03 34.62
CA ALA A 8 -12.24 15.68 33.32
C ALA A 8 -10.78 15.77 32.81
N LEU A 9 -9.83 16.00 33.71
CA LEU A 9 -8.40 16.00 33.38
C LEU A 9 -7.91 14.58 33.02
N LEU A 10 -8.36 13.57 33.78
CA LEU A 10 -7.98 12.19 33.51
C LEU A 10 -8.50 11.72 32.16
N THR A 11 -9.75 12.05 31.82
CA THR A 11 -10.37 11.65 30.54
C THR A 11 -9.70 12.32 29.35
N THR A 12 -9.40 13.62 29.45
CA THR A 12 -8.68 14.35 28.39
C THR A 12 -7.25 13.84 28.22
N LEU A 13 -6.56 13.50 29.32
CA LEU A 13 -5.22 12.91 29.27
C LEU A 13 -5.23 11.49 28.63
N THR A 14 -6.18 10.63 29.01
CA THR A 14 -6.35 9.32 28.36
C THR A 14 -6.70 9.43 26.89
N LEU A 15 -7.53 10.41 26.51
CA LEU A 15 -7.87 10.64 25.11
C LEU A 15 -6.64 11.07 24.31
N HIS A 16 -5.83 11.99 24.84
CA HIS A 16 -4.58 12.43 24.21
C HIS A 16 -3.53 11.32 24.11
N LEU A 17 -3.41 10.47 25.13
CA LEU A 17 -2.51 9.31 25.08
C LEU A 17 -2.96 8.29 24.02
N THR A 18 -4.27 8.05 23.90
CA THR A 18 -4.83 7.10 22.93
C THR A 18 -4.68 7.60 21.49
N THR A 19 -4.81 8.91 21.25
CA THR A 19 -4.58 9.50 19.93
C THR A 19 -3.09 9.55 19.54
N THR A 20 -2.18 9.66 20.51
CA THR A 20 -0.73 9.67 20.23
C THR A 20 -0.14 8.26 20.04
N THR A 21 -0.75 7.24 20.65
CA THR A 21 -0.29 5.84 20.61
C THR A 21 -0.87 4.99 19.47
N THR A 22 -1.79 5.54 18.68
CA THR A 22 -2.23 4.93 17.40
C THR A 22 -1.37 5.34 16.20
N ALA A 23 -0.24 6.01 16.44
CA ALA A 23 0.91 5.81 15.57
C ALA A 23 1.30 4.34 15.72
N THR A 24 0.81 3.50 14.80
CA THR A 24 1.36 2.14 14.60
C THR A 24 2.86 2.26 14.79
N PRO A 25 3.46 1.51 15.74
CA PRO A 25 4.91 1.53 15.86
C PRO A 25 5.43 1.32 14.45
N LEU A 26 6.43 2.10 14.07
CA LEU A 26 7.14 2.01 12.80
C LEU A 26 7.70 0.58 12.76
N SER A 27 6.84 -0.38 12.42
CA SER A 27 7.09 -1.81 12.49
C SER A 27 8.33 -1.97 11.69
N THR A 28 9.40 -2.41 12.34
CA THR A 28 10.76 -2.49 11.79
C THR A 28 10.63 -2.96 10.35
N ARG A 29 10.69 -1.99 9.41
CA ARG A 29 10.35 -2.23 8.01
C ARG A 29 11.45 -3.15 7.51
N ASN A 30 11.09 -4.42 7.42
CA ASN A 30 11.96 -5.53 7.13
C ASN A 30 11.51 -6.14 5.80
N VAL A 31 12.32 -7.03 5.26
CA VAL A 31 12.05 -7.70 3.98
C VAL A 31 10.62 -8.30 3.93
N PRO A 32 10.11 -9.01 4.97
CA PRO A 32 8.71 -9.45 5.00
C PRO A 32 7.67 -8.33 4.80
N GLY A 33 7.89 -7.15 5.41
CA GLY A 33 7.02 -5.99 5.23
C GLY A 33 6.99 -5.49 3.78
N ILE A 34 8.15 -5.42 3.13
CA ILE A 34 8.24 -5.03 1.71
C ILE A 34 7.52 -6.04 0.82
N LEU A 35 7.74 -7.33 1.07
CA LEU A 35 7.09 -8.38 0.28
C LEU A 35 5.56 -8.35 0.43
N LYS A 36 5.05 -7.96 1.60
CA LYS A 36 3.62 -7.75 1.81
C LYS A 36 3.09 -6.59 0.97
N GLU A 37 3.79 -5.45 0.92
CA GLU A 37 3.41 -4.32 0.07
C GLU A 37 3.45 -4.68 -1.43
N PHE A 38 4.45 -5.47 -1.84
CA PHE A 38 4.53 -6.01 -3.19
C PHE A 38 3.35 -6.93 -3.53
N ALA A 39 2.97 -7.84 -2.62
CA ALA A 39 1.81 -8.70 -2.81
C ALA A 39 0.50 -7.90 -2.94
N LEU A 40 0.33 -6.84 -2.15
CA LEU A 40 -0.82 -5.93 -2.26
C LEU A 40 -0.85 -5.22 -3.62
N THR A 41 0.30 -4.75 -4.09
CA THR A 41 0.44 -4.13 -5.40
C THR A 41 0.08 -5.10 -6.53
N GLY A 42 0.56 -6.35 -6.45
CA GLY A 42 0.22 -7.41 -7.40
C GLY A 42 -1.28 -7.73 -7.40
N GLY A 43 -1.91 -7.77 -6.23
CA GLY A 43 -3.35 -7.94 -6.10
C GLY A 43 -4.15 -6.83 -6.78
N ASN A 44 -3.77 -5.57 -6.56
CA ASN A 44 -4.39 -4.41 -7.22
C ASN A 44 -4.22 -4.46 -8.73
N LEU A 45 -3.05 -4.88 -9.21
CA LEU A 45 -2.79 -5.05 -10.64
C LEU A 45 -3.69 -6.09 -11.30
N ILE A 46 -3.92 -7.23 -10.63
CA ILE A 46 -4.85 -8.26 -11.12
C ILE A 46 -6.29 -7.70 -11.18
N LEU A 47 -6.69 -6.90 -10.19
CA LEU A 47 -8.02 -6.27 -10.19
C LEU A 47 -8.15 -5.23 -11.30
N LEU A 48 -7.09 -4.49 -11.60
CA LEU A 48 -7.05 -3.54 -12.71
C LEU A 48 -7.11 -4.26 -14.05
N ASP A 49 -6.31 -5.31 -14.27
CA ASP A 49 -6.34 -6.13 -15.49
C ASP A 49 -7.74 -6.67 -15.80
N LYS A 50 -8.43 -7.19 -14.77
CA LYS A 50 -9.82 -7.64 -14.92
C LYS A 50 -10.76 -6.49 -15.31
N ALA A 51 -10.60 -5.32 -14.71
CA ALA A 51 -11.44 -4.17 -15.01
C ALA A 51 -11.19 -3.62 -16.41
N VAL A 52 -9.93 -3.56 -16.87
CA VAL A 52 -9.57 -3.14 -18.23
C VAL A 52 -10.17 -4.09 -19.26
N LYS A 53 -10.13 -5.41 -19.02
CA LYS A 53 -10.72 -6.41 -19.93
C LYS A 53 -12.24 -6.37 -20.01
N LEU A 54 -12.89 -5.91 -18.95
CA LEU A 54 -14.34 -5.77 -18.87
C LEU A 54 -14.82 -4.35 -19.23
N TYR A 55 -13.88 -3.43 -19.50
CA TYR A 55 -14.20 -2.04 -19.79
C TYR A 55 -14.88 -1.93 -21.14
N GLU A 56 -16.03 -1.27 -21.14
CA GLU A 56 -16.78 -0.92 -22.35
C GLU A 56 -16.94 0.60 -22.41
N PRO A 57 -16.42 1.29 -23.45
CA PRO A 57 -16.36 2.77 -23.51
C PRO A 57 -17.70 3.50 -23.43
N LYS A 58 -18.82 2.77 -23.50
CA LYS A 58 -20.18 3.31 -23.52
C LYS A 58 -21.01 2.87 -22.30
N LYS A 59 -20.42 2.11 -21.39
CA LYS A 59 -21.03 1.73 -20.11
C LYS A 59 -20.47 2.61 -19.01
N GLU A 60 -21.23 2.74 -17.93
CA GLU A 60 -20.80 3.45 -16.74
C GLU A 60 -19.48 2.87 -16.23
N ASP A 61 -18.56 3.75 -15.82
CA ASP A 61 -17.26 3.33 -15.32
C ASP A 61 -17.45 2.43 -14.09
N GLN A 62 -16.98 1.19 -14.17
CA GLN A 62 -17.05 0.21 -13.08
C GLN A 62 -15.97 0.47 -12.01
N GLY A 63 -15.60 1.73 -11.83
CA GLY A 63 -14.51 2.19 -10.97
C GLY A 63 -13.13 1.82 -11.50
N LEU A 64 -12.92 1.89 -12.82
CA LEU A 64 -11.62 1.64 -13.43
C LEU A 64 -10.60 2.67 -12.92
N GLU A 65 -10.98 3.94 -12.86
CA GLU A 65 -10.13 5.01 -12.33
C GLU A 65 -9.74 4.73 -10.88
N ARG A 66 -10.70 4.33 -10.04
CA ARG A 66 -10.44 3.96 -8.65
C ARG A 66 -9.46 2.79 -8.54
N LYS A 67 -9.56 1.80 -9.43
CA LYS A 67 -8.63 0.65 -9.45
C LYS A 67 -7.23 1.09 -9.89
N GLN A 68 -7.13 2.00 -10.86
CA GLN A 68 -5.86 2.61 -11.23
C GLN A 68 -5.23 3.36 -10.04
N THR A 69 -5.99 4.23 -9.37
CA THR A 69 -5.53 4.94 -8.17
C THR A 69 -5.07 3.98 -7.08
N ASN A 70 -5.78 2.86 -6.87
CA ASN A 70 -5.36 1.85 -5.89
C ASN A 70 -3.99 1.25 -6.23
N VAL A 71 -3.70 1.01 -7.51
CA VAL A 71 -2.37 0.53 -7.90
C VAL A 71 -1.32 1.61 -7.64
N GLU A 72 -1.56 2.84 -8.08
CA GLU A 72 -0.63 3.97 -7.88
C GLU A 72 -0.29 4.17 -6.39
N VAL A 73 -1.30 4.18 -5.53
CA VAL A 73 -1.11 4.29 -4.07
C VAL A 73 -0.31 3.10 -3.52
N SER A 74 -0.57 1.87 -3.99
CA SER A 74 0.19 0.69 -3.55
C SER A 74 1.65 0.68 -4.02
N LEU A 75 1.94 1.23 -5.21
CA LEU A 75 3.30 1.42 -5.69
C LEU A 75 4.06 2.43 -4.83
N ILE A 76 3.43 3.56 -4.50
CA ILE A 76 4.02 4.57 -3.61
C ILE A 76 4.32 3.98 -2.23
N LYS A 77 3.40 3.20 -1.65
CA LYS A 77 3.61 2.51 -0.37
C LYS A 77 4.76 1.51 -0.43
N SER A 78 4.83 0.73 -1.50
CA SER A 78 5.91 -0.23 -1.74
C SER A 78 7.27 0.46 -1.85
N MET A 79 7.35 1.56 -2.59
CA MET A 79 8.56 2.38 -2.72
C MET A 79 9.00 2.96 -1.37
N ASN A 80 8.05 3.53 -0.62
CA ASN A 80 8.31 4.06 0.72
C ASN A 80 8.77 2.97 1.69
N ALA A 81 8.26 1.74 1.56
CA ALA A 81 8.70 0.60 2.37
C ALA A 81 10.16 0.23 2.08
N VAL A 82 10.54 0.16 0.79
CA VAL A 82 11.92 -0.11 0.38
C VAL A 82 12.87 0.98 0.87
N HIS A 83 12.54 2.26 0.65
CA HIS A 83 13.38 3.39 1.03
C HIS A 83 13.59 3.53 2.54
N ALA A 84 12.60 3.12 3.33
CA ALA A 84 12.70 3.18 4.78
C ALA A 84 13.40 1.95 5.40
N THR A 85 13.81 0.98 4.59
CA THR A 85 14.50 -0.22 5.06
C THR A 85 16.01 0.02 5.05
N PRO A 86 16.76 -0.43 6.08
CA PRO A 86 18.22 -0.42 6.04
C PRO A 86 18.77 -1.16 4.81
N PRO A 87 20.04 -0.94 4.43
CA PRO A 87 20.65 -1.64 3.31
C PRO A 87 20.47 -3.17 3.42
N PHE A 88 20.00 -3.77 2.32
CA PHE A 88 19.75 -5.20 2.26
C PHE A 88 21.04 -6.03 2.32
N LYS A 89 20.97 -7.20 2.95
CA LYS A 89 21.97 -8.24 2.74
C LYS A 89 21.85 -8.82 1.33
N LYS A 90 22.90 -9.48 0.84
CA LYS A 90 22.93 -10.04 -0.54
C LYS A 90 21.73 -10.95 -0.87
N GLN A 91 21.33 -11.81 0.06
CA GLN A 91 20.18 -12.72 -0.13
C GLN A 91 18.84 -11.96 -0.16
N GLU A 92 18.69 -10.99 0.74
CA GLU A 92 17.50 -10.14 0.84
C GLU A 92 17.33 -9.26 -0.41
N SER A 93 18.43 -8.68 -0.90
CA SER A 93 18.44 -7.92 -2.14
C SER A 93 17.98 -8.77 -3.32
N SER A 94 18.52 -9.98 -3.49
CA SER A 94 18.10 -10.88 -4.57
C SER A 94 16.60 -11.22 -4.50
N LEU A 95 16.08 -11.46 -3.29
CA LEU A 95 14.67 -11.78 -3.08
C LEU A 95 13.77 -10.59 -3.45
N VAL A 96 14.05 -9.42 -2.90
CA VAL A 96 13.27 -8.18 -3.13
C VAL A 96 13.33 -7.79 -4.61
N SER A 97 14.51 -7.84 -5.23
CA SER A 97 14.69 -7.55 -6.66
C SER A 97 13.92 -8.52 -7.56
N ASN A 98 13.94 -9.83 -7.28
CA ASN A 98 13.19 -10.81 -8.07
C ASN A 98 11.68 -10.54 -8.04
N VAL A 99 11.12 -10.26 -6.85
CA VAL A 99 9.69 -9.98 -6.73
C VAL A 99 9.32 -8.66 -7.40
N ALA A 100 10.18 -7.63 -7.30
CA ALA A 100 9.99 -6.37 -7.99
C ALA A 100 10.01 -6.54 -9.53
N CYS A 101 10.91 -7.36 -10.07
CA CYS A 101 10.97 -7.65 -11.51
C CYS A 101 9.70 -8.35 -12.02
N ILE A 102 9.13 -9.28 -11.24
CA ILE A 102 7.87 -9.95 -11.60
C ILE A 102 6.72 -8.94 -11.66
N LEU A 103 6.60 -8.07 -10.65
CA LEU A 103 5.59 -7.01 -10.61
C LEU A 103 5.71 -6.05 -11.80
N PHE A 104 6.94 -5.62 -12.11
CA PHE A 104 7.22 -4.73 -13.22
C PHE A 104 6.83 -5.34 -14.57
N SER A 105 7.13 -6.63 -14.77
CA SER A 105 6.75 -7.36 -15.98
C SER A 105 5.23 -7.40 -16.17
N PHE A 106 4.49 -7.58 -15.07
CA PHE A 106 3.03 -7.60 -15.08
C PHE A 106 2.43 -6.21 -15.37
N TRP A 107 3.03 -5.15 -14.83
CA TRP A 107 2.63 -3.77 -15.13
C TRP A 107 2.78 -3.42 -16.62
N ILE A 108 3.94 -3.75 -17.22
CA ILE A 108 4.18 -3.53 -18.66
C ILE A 108 3.13 -4.25 -19.50
N TYR A 109 2.83 -5.50 -19.17
CA TYR A 109 1.85 -6.30 -19.88
C TYR A 109 0.47 -5.63 -19.90
N ILE A 110 0.00 -5.12 -18.75
CA ILE A 110 -1.30 -4.43 -18.65
C ILE A 110 -1.28 -3.11 -19.45
N GLY A 111 -0.21 -2.32 -19.33
CA GLY A 111 -0.07 -1.08 -20.09
C GLY A 111 -0.10 -1.30 -21.60
N PHE A 112 0.53 -2.37 -22.07
CA PHE A 112 0.54 -2.73 -23.49
C PHE A 112 -0.84 -3.23 -23.98
N LEU A 113 -1.60 -3.94 -23.14
CA LEU A 113 -2.99 -4.30 -23.46
C LEU A 113 -3.90 -3.06 -23.54
N GLY A 114 -3.74 -2.11 -22.62
CA GLY A 114 -4.52 -0.88 -22.59
C GLY A 114 -4.33 0.02 -23.82
N CYS A 115 -3.16 -0.02 -24.47
CA CYS A 115 -2.92 0.72 -25.72
C CYS A 115 -3.46 0.03 -26.98
N ARG A 116 -3.97 -1.21 -26.88
CA ARG A 116 -4.42 -2.02 -28.03
C ARG A 116 -5.93 -2.16 -28.15
N SER A 117 -6.70 -1.76 -27.13
CA SER A 117 -8.17 -1.61 -27.16
C SER A 117 -8.56 -0.21 -27.60
#